data_AF-A0A5A8DLE2-F1
#
_entry.id   AF-A0A5A8DLE2-F1
#
_cell.length_a   1.000
_cell.length_b   1.000
_cell.length_c   1.000
_cell.angle_alpha   90.00
_cell.angle_beta   90.00
_cell.angle_gamma   90.00
#
_symmetry.space_group_name_H-M   'P 1'
#
loop_
_entity.id
_entity.type
_entity.pdbx_description
1 polymer ?
#
loop_
_entity_poly.entity_id
_entity_poly.type
_entity_poly.pdbx_seq_one_letter_code
_entity_poly.pdbx_strand_id
1 'polypeptide(L)'
;MGHLASAILAAALGAALSCGAAASILGPNPFSIVDSTAGCEDPSLAGCALATASGVVPADLYQREGPFETDEYPGFDRVVVTRGVTLLAEADVSDGFLERVADTLESMLPQFLASDPERQEAVIRAMFRHKAVVPIVSGYWEAVPHHLEDSWSSVAQDHTVCDGLMEGVPGQALEVVEHLLHALTEVGLKSVFPRVWGTSGNTPLALATETAIRQGWYNVEHCAGLSAEAEAERRRGMAKEFAYWFTTTVWDLQDRLGPLNEDEWVLRSRPELLRLMPDFFASFQTSAAQVLQPPNVTVLATFGTSRDGALPELGEGLTFGPGEALGARAPTFV
;
A
#
# COMPACT_ATOMS: atom_id res chain seq x y z
N MET A 1 -51.71 -9.83 -25.73
CA MET A 1 -51.38 -11.21 -26.12
C MET A 1 -50.20 -11.16 -27.07
N GLY A 2 -49.14 -11.92 -26.83
CA GLY A 2 -48.07 -12.14 -27.81
C GLY A 2 -46.67 -11.78 -27.32
N HIS A 3 -46.07 -12.68 -26.54
CA HIS A 3 -44.62 -12.84 -26.43
C HIS A 3 -44.02 -13.37 -27.75
N LEU A 4 -42.76 -13.00 -28.06
CA LEU A 4 -41.71 -13.74 -28.78
C LEU A 4 -40.51 -12.77 -28.93
N ALA A 5 -39.38 -12.94 -28.21
CA ALA A 5 -38.28 -13.90 -28.35
C ALA A 5 -37.20 -13.48 -29.37
N SER A 6 -35.97 -13.27 -28.88
CA SER A 6 -34.65 -13.57 -29.50
C SER A 6 -33.54 -12.85 -28.72
N ALA A 7 -32.34 -13.37 -28.49
CA ALA A 7 -31.77 -14.70 -28.58
C ALA A 7 -30.47 -14.67 -27.78
N ILE A 8 -30.13 -15.81 -27.19
CA ILE A 8 -28.88 -16.11 -26.51
C ILE A 8 -27.76 -16.18 -27.55
N LEU A 9 -26.59 -15.59 -27.26
CA LEU A 9 -25.32 -16.07 -27.82
C LEU A 9 -24.25 -16.08 -26.74
N ALA A 10 -24.02 -17.28 -26.20
CA ALA A 10 -22.77 -17.65 -25.55
C ALA A 10 -21.71 -17.86 -26.62
N ALA A 11 -20.52 -17.28 -26.42
CA ALA A 11 -19.31 -17.68 -27.11
C ALA A 11 -18.26 -18.02 -26.06
N ALA A 12 -18.22 -19.30 -25.69
CA ALA A 12 -17.03 -19.89 -25.11
C ALA A 12 -16.01 -20.09 -26.23
N LEU A 13 -14.81 -19.54 -26.06
CA LEU A 13 -13.61 -20.07 -26.70
C LEU A 13 -12.56 -20.27 -25.62
N GLY A 14 -12.32 -21.54 -25.32
CA GLY A 14 -11.14 -21.96 -24.58
C GLY A 14 -9.91 -21.84 -25.47
N ALA A 15 -8.85 -21.26 -24.92
CA ALA A 15 -7.48 -21.56 -25.31
C ALA A 15 -6.74 -21.93 -24.03
N ALA A 16 -6.75 -23.23 -23.71
CA ALA A 16 -5.79 -23.79 -22.78
C ALA A 16 -4.41 -23.76 -23.45
N LEU A 17 -3.59 -22.75 -23.13
CA LEU A 17 -2.16 -22.83 -23.36
C LEU A 17 -1.54 -23.56 -22.17
N SER A 18 -1.27 -24.85 -22.37
CA SER A 18 -0.43 -25.64 -21.47
C SER A 18 0.97 -25.01 -21.44
N CYS A 19 1.40 -24.52 -20.27
CA CYS A 19 2.80 -24.20 -20.05
C CYS A 19 3.57 -25.53 -19.92
N GLY A 20 4.27 -25.91 -20.99
CA GLY A 20 5.02 -27.17 -21.06
C GLY A 20 6.19 -27.17 -20.10
N ALA A 21 6.26 -28.18 -19.24
CA ALA A 21 7.46 -28.50 -18.49
C ALA A 21 8.55 -28.99 -19.46
N ALA A 22 9.52 -28.14 -19.78
CA ALA A 22 10.77 -28.57 -20.37
C ALA A 22 11.78 -28.82 -19.23
N ALA A 23 11.82 -30.07 -18.77
CA ALA A 23 12.96 -30.57 -18.02
C ALA A 23 14.18 -30.58 -18.96
N SER A 24 15.20 -29.79 -18.65
CA SER A 24 16.55 -30.02 -19.15
C SER A 24 17.48 -30.20 -17.95
N ILE A 25 17.91 -31.45 -17.83
CA ILE A 25 18.96 -31.95 -16.96
C ILE A 25 20.25 -31.24 -17.37
N LEU A 26 20.82 -30.40 -16.51
CA LEU A 26 22.26 -30.16 -16.30
C LEU A 26 22.42 -29.10 -15.19
N GLY A 27 22.88 -29.55 -14.01
CA GLY A 27 23.40 -28.86 -12.80
C GLY A 27 23.09 -27.38 -12.47
N PRO A 28 22.74 -27.02 -11.21
CA PRO A 28 22.45 -25.64 -10.84
C PRO A 28 23.74 -24.81 -10.72
N ASN A 29 23.72 -23.62 -11.32
CA ASN A 29 24.63 -22.53 -10.97
C ASN A 29 23.79 -21.48 -10.21
N PRO A 30 24.05 -21.18 -8.92
CA PRO A 30 23.11 -20.43 -8.08
C PRO A 30 23.17 -18.89 -8.23
N PHE A 31 23.84 -18.35 -9.25
CA PHE A 31 24.01 -16.90 -9.43
C PHE A 31 23.79 -16.45 -10.88
N SER A 32 22.60 -16.65 -11.41
CA SER A 32 22.16 -15.98 -12.63
C SER A 32 20.67 -15.69 -12.52
N ILE A 33 20.33 -14.48 -12.08
CA ILE A 33 19.02 -13.89 -12.32
C ILE A 33 19.03 -13.52 -13.80
N VAL A 34 18.51 -14.41 -14.63
CA VAL A 34 18.19 -14.08 -16.02
C VAL A 34 16.72 -13.67 -16.02
N ASP A 35 16.51 -12.40 -16.32
CA ASP A 35 15.22 -11.76 -16.54
C ASP A 35 14.53 -12.44 -17.73
N SER A 36 13.45 -13.19 -17.45
CA SER A 36 12.50 -13.62 -18.48
C SER A 36 11.11 -13.86 -17.88
N THR A 37 10.44 -12.79 -17.45
CA THR A 37 8.97 -12.80 -17.33
C THR A 37 8.39 -11.60 -18.08
N ALA A 38 8.67 -11.54 -19.38
CA ALA A 38 7.86 -10.75 -20.28
C ALA A 38 6.55 -11.52 -20.54
N GLY A 39 5.44 -11.04 -19.97
CA GLY A 39 4.09 -11.41 -20.40
C GLY A 39 3.34 -12.49 -19.58
N CYS A 40 3.69 -12.73 -18.32
CA CYS A 40 2.81 -13.49 -17.42
C CYS A 40 2.08 -12.51 -16.50
N GLU A 41 0.75 -12.49 -16.57
CA GLU A 41 -0.11 -11.86 -15.56
C GLU A 41 0.31 -12.39 -14.17
N ASP A 42 0.52 -11.50 -13.20
CA ASP A 42 0.76 -11.91 -11.82
C ASP A 42 -0.60 -12.05 -11.10
N PRO A 43 -1.14 -13.27 -10.93
CA PRO A 43 -2.41 -13.47 -10.23
C PRO A 43 -2.35 -13.05 -8.76
N SER A 44 -1.15 -12.82 -8.20
CA SER A 44 -1.00 -12.27 -6.85
C SER A 44 -1.33 -10.78 -6.77
N LEU A 45 -1.35 -10.04 -7.89
CA LEU A 45 -1.67 -8.61 -7.95
C LEU A 45 -3.14 -8.28 -8.26
N ALA A 46 -4.03 -9.29 -8.34
CA ALA A 46 -5.46 -9.07 -8.59
C ALA A 46 -6.07 -7.96 -7.70
N GLY A 47 -6.90 -7.09 -8.30
CA GLY A 47 -7.50 -5.90 -7.66
C GLY A 47 -7.32 -4.64 -8.52
N CYS A 48 -7.00 -3.52 -7.88
CA CYS A 48 -6.73 -2.21 -8.51
C CYS A 48 -5.46 -2.15 -9.38
N ALA A 49 -4.52 -3.08 -9.18
CA ALA A 49 -3.23 -3.04 -9.87
C ALA A 49 -3.35 -3.58 -11.29
N LEU A 50 -2.68 -2.90 -12.23
CA LEU A 50 -2.56 -3.37 -13.60
C LEU A 50 -1.93 -4.76 -13.61
N ALA A 51 -2.62 -5.71 -14.25
CA ALA A 51 -2.17 -7.09 -14.37
C ALA A 51 -0.84 -7.21 -15.15
N THR A 52 -0.53 -6.24 -16.02
CA THR A 52 0.71 -6.20 -16.79
C THR A 52 1.62 -5.07 -16.32
N ALA A 53 2.81 -5.43 -15.84
CA ALA A 53 3.87 -4.50 -15.47
C ALA A 53 4.57 -3.98 -16.75
N SER A 54 4.25 -2.76 -17.17
CA SER A 54 4.72 -2.17 -18.46
C SER A 54 5.29 -0.75 -18.34
N GLY A 55 5.26 -0.15 -17.15
CA GLY A 55 5.80 1.18 -16.91
C GLY A 55 7.32 1.25 -17.04
N VAL A 56 7.81 2.44 -17.40
CA VAL A 56 9.24 2.71 -17.57
C VAL A 56 9.87 2.93 -16.20
N VAL A 57 11.01 2.29 -15.97
CA VAL A 57 11.80 2.44 -14.74
C VAL A 57 12.96 3.39 -15.01
N PRO A 58 13.08 4.53 -14.31
CA PRO A 58 14.18 5.46 -14.50
C PRO A 58 15.51 4.87 -14.01
N ALA A 59 16.61 5.46 -14.47
CA ALA A 59 17.95 5.07 -14.03
C ALA A 59 18.18 5.41 -12.55
N ASP A 60 17.72 6.59 -12.11
CA ASP A 60 17.71 6.99 -10.71
C ASP A 60 16.31 6.76 -10.11
N LEU A 61 16.18 5.75 -9.25
CA LEU A 61 14.92 5.37 -8.60
C LEU A 61 14.50 6.33 -7.48
N TYR A 62 15.45 7.11 -6.97
CA TYR A 62 15.28 7.94 -5.78
C TYR A 62 15.06 9.42 -6.14
N GLN A 63 15.19 9.77 -7.42
CA GLN A 63 14.94 11.10 -7.93
C GLN A 63 13.46 11.46 -7.82
N ARG A 64 13.20 12.70 -7.37
CA ARG A 64 11.90 13.38 -7.51
C ARG A 64 11.85 14.14 -8.83
N GLU A 65 10.72 14.03 -9.51
CA GLU A 65 10.32 14.90 -10.60
C GLU A 65 9.09 15.71 -10.17
N GLY A 66 9.05 17.00 -10.52
CA GLY A 66 7.94 17.89 -10.20
C GLY A 66 8.08 18.62 -8.85
N PRO A 67 7.07 19.42 -8.46
CA PRO A 67 5.78 19.57 -9.16
C PRO A 67 5.89 20.26 -10.51
N PHE A 68 5.15 19.76 -11.51
CA PHE A 68 5.00 20.38 -12.83
C PHE A 68 3.52 20.48 -13.21
N GLU A 69 3.15 21.48 -14.00
CA GLU A 69 1.86 21.50 -14.68
C GLU A 69 1.78 20.39 -15.74
N THR A 70 0.59 19.80 -15.92
CA THR A 70 0.34 18.76 -16.92
C THR A 70 -1.09 18.84 -17.48
N ASP A 71 -1.26 18.44 -18.73
CA ASP A 71 -2.54 18.19 -19.38
C ASP A 71 -2.70 16.71 -19.81
N GLU A 72 -1.76 15.84 -19.42
CA GLU A 72 -1.75 14.42 -19.76
C GLU A 72 -2.87 13.64 -19.07
N TYR A 73 -3.24 14.07 -17.85
CA TYR A 73 -4.21 13.38 -17.00
C TYR A 73 -5.49 14.22 -16.88
N PRO A 74 -6.61 13.81 -17.49
CA PRO A 74 -7.88 14.51 -17.32
C PRO A 74 -8.19 14.74 -15.83
N GLY A 75 -8.66 15.94 -15.48
CA GLY A 75 -9.02 16.28 -14.10
C GLY A 75 -7.84 16.64 -13.17
N PHE A 76 -6.60 16.42 -13.58
CA PHE A 76 -5.41 16.73 -12.78
C PHE A 76 -4.48 17.66 -13.56
N ASP A 77 -4.12 18.78 -12.96
CA ASP A 77 -3.33 19.81 -13.62
C ASP A 77 -1.88 19.84 -13.13
N ARG A 78 -1.55 19.07 -12.09
CA ARG A 78 -0.21 18.98 -11.51
C ARG A 78 0.22 17.55 -11.25
N VAL A 79 1.51 17.30 -11.43
CA VAL A 79 2.13 15.99 -11.21
C VAL A 79 3.44 16.09 -10.44
N VAL A 80 3.64 15.17 -9.50
CA VAL A 80 4.93 14.84 -8.88
C VAL A 80 5.18 13.36 -9.05
N VAL A 81 6.37 12.96 -9.48
CA VAL A 81 6.79 11.55 -9.50
C VAL A 81 7.89 11.38 -8.48
N THR A 82 7.67 10.50 -7.50
CA THR A 82 8.71 10.13 -6.54
C THR A 82 8.53 8.69 -6.07
N ARG A 83 9.66 7.99 -5.90
CA ARG A 83 9.72 6.61 -5.37
C ARG A 83 8.78 5.63 -6.08
N GLY A 84 8.64 5.84 -7.38
CA GLY A 84 7.81 5.03 -8.27
C GLY A 84 6.31 5.30 -8.19
N VAL A 85 5.88 6.30 -7.42
CA VAL A 85 4.49 6.75 -7.35
C VAL A 85 4.36 8.07 -8.10
N THR A 86 3.32 8.15 -8.94
CA THR A 86 2.88 9.39 -9.60
C THR A 86 1.75 10.00 -8.77
N LEU A 87 2.01 11.15 -8.15
CA LEU A 87 1.04 11.95 -7.42
C LEU A 87 0.38 12.91 -8.40
N LEU A 88 -0.94 12.80 -8.59
CA LEU A 88 -1.71 13.67 -9.48
C LEU A 88 -2.59 14.59 -8.65
N ALA A 89 -2.40 15.90 -8.75
CA ALA A 89 -3.18 16.87 -7.98
C ALA A 89 -4.17 17.62 -8.87
N GLU A 90 -5.38 17.83 -8.38
CA GLU A 90 -6.33 18.74 -9.03
C GLU A 90 -6.02 20.21 -8.70
N ALA A 91 -6.70 21.12 -9.41
CA ALA A 91 -6.45 22.56 -9.35
C ALA A 91 -6.55 23.17 -7.94
N ASP A 92 -7.44 22.67 -7.08
CA ASP A 92 -7.66 23.22 -5.74
C ASP A 92 -6.71 22.65 -4.66
N VAL A 93 -5.85 21.71 -5.02
CA VAL A 93 -4.83 21.15 -4.12
C VAL A 93 -3.59 22.06 -4.10
N SER A 94 -3.11 22.44 -2.93
CA SER A 94 -1.96 23.35 -2.80
C SER A 94 -0.63 22.67 -3.15
N ASP A 95 0.26 23.39 -3.86
CA ASP A 95 1.61 22.89 -4.17
C ASP A 95 2.37 22.46 -2.91
N GLY A 96 2.25 23.26 -1.85
CA GLY A 96 2.90 22.96 -0.58
C GLY A 96 2.38 21.66 0.05
N PHE A 97 1.11 21.30 -0.15
CA PHE A 97 0.58 20.02 0.31
C PHE A 97 1.10 18.86 -0.54
N LEU A 98 1.06 18.99 -1.87
CA LEU A 98 1.62 18.02 -2.80
C LEU A 98 3.11 17.72 -2.51
N GLU A 99 3.91 18.76 -2.24
CA GLU A 99 5.32 18.61 -1.84
C GLU A 99 5.48 17.86 -0.52
N ARG A 100 4.65 18.14 0.49
CA ARG A 100 4.69 17.44 1.78
C ARG A 100 4.29 15.96 1.66
N VAL A 101 3.35 15.63 0.79
CA VAL A 101 2.99 14.23 0.50
C VAL A 101 4.19 13.51 -0.13
N ALA A 102 4.86 14.14 -1.10
CA ALA A 102 6.07 13.60 -1.71
C ALA A 102 7.22 13.42 -0.69
N ASP A 103 7.45 14.42 0.18
CA ASP A 103 8.43 14.34 1.27
C ASP A 103 8.13 13.18 2.22
N THR A 104 6.84 12.95 2.51
CA THR A 104 6.39 11.86 3.39
C THR A 104 6.75 10.52 2.77
N LEU A 105 6.39 10.30 1.49
CA LEU A 105 6.71 9.08 0.76
C LEU A 105 8.22 8.82 0.68
N GLU A 106 9.01 9.85 0.38
CA GLU A 106 10.47 9.74 0.33
C GLU A 106 11.08 9.39 1.68
N SER A 107 10.51 9.91 2.76
CA SER A 107 10.94 9.61 4.11
C SER A 107 10.58 8.18 4.53
N MET A 108 9.52 7.58 3.99
CA MET A 108 9.17 6.18 4.24
C MET A 108 10.08 5.21 3.48
N LEU A 109 10.65 5.64 2.35
CA LEU A 109 11.54 4.86 1.49
C LEU A 109 12.94 5.49 1.39
N PRO A 110 13.66 5.82 2.46
CA PRO A 110 14.90 6.60 2.40
C PRO A 110 16.00 5.98 1.52
N GLN A 111 16.71 6.80 0.73
CA GLN A 111 17.95 6.35 0.10
C GLN A 111 18.99 6.11 1.21
N PHE A 112 19.61 4.93 1.23
CA PHE A 112 20.70 4.54 2.15
C PHE A 112 20.35 4.20 3.62
N LEU A 113 19.09 4.29 4.04
CA LEU A 113 18.69 3.90 5.41
C LEU A 113 17.86 2.61 5.45
N ALA A 114 17.54 2.03 4.30
CA ALA A 114 16.90 0.72 4.23
C ALA A 114 17.81 -0.36 4.83
N SER A 115 17.22 -1.29 5.59
CA SER A 115 17.95 -2.47 6.06
C SER A 115 18.25 -3.43 4.92
N ASP A 116 17.41 -3.44 3.88
CA ASP A 116 17.62 -4.17 2.62
C ASP A 116 17.42 -3.22 1.42
N PRO A 117 18.48 -2.51 0.98
CA PRO A 117 18.39 -1.59 -0.15
C PRO A 117 17.99 -2.25 -1.47
N GLU A 118 18.42 -3.49 -1.72
CA GLU A 118 18.07 -4.22 -2.95
C GLU A 118 16.57 -4.51 -3.01
N ARG A 119 15.96 -4.94 -1.89
CA ARG A 119 14.51 -5.13 -1.82
C ARG A 119 13.75 -3.82 -1.85
N GLN A 120 14.27 -2.74 -1.27
CA GLN A 120 13.65 -1.43 -1.35
C GLN A 120 13.65 -0.93 -2.80
N GLU A 121 14.75 -1.08 -3.53
CA GLU A 121 14.78 -0.81 -4.97
C GLU A 121 13.78 -1.67 -5.73
N ALA A 122 13.66 -2.97 -5.40
CA ALA A 122 12.67 -3.84 -6.02
C ALA A 122 11.23 -3.34 -5.80
N VAL A 123 10.92 -2.82 -4.61
CA VAL A 123 9.62 -2.20 -4.29
C VAL A 123 9.40 -0.97 -5.18
N ILE A 124 10.36 -0.04 -5.20
CA ILE A 124 10.26 1.18 -6.02
C ILE A 124 10.13 0.86 -7.52
N ARG A 125 10.92 -0.12 -8.02
CA ARG A 125 10.82 -0.59 -9.41
C ARG A 125 9.46 -1.20 -9.72
N ALA A 126 8.87 -1.94 -8.78
CA ALA A 126 7.52 -2.48 -8.95
C ALA A 126 6.49 -1.35 -9.07
N MET A 127 6.57 -0.31 -8.22
CA MET A 127 5.69 0.85 -8.32
C MET A 127 5.76 1.50 -9.72
N PHE A 128 6.97 1.74 -10.25
CA PHE A 128 7.16 2.26 -11.61
C PHE A 128 6.59 1.33 -12.69
N ARG A 129 6.90 0.02 -12.64
CA ARG A 129 6.45 -0.94 -13.66
C ARG A 129 4.94 -1.09 -13.68
N HIS A 130 4.28 -0.97 -12.53
CA HIS A 130 2.83 -1.01 -12.44
C HIS A 130 2.18 0.36 -12.64
N LYS A 131 2.96 1.42 -12.91
CA LYS A 131 2.49 2.79 -13.10
C LYS A 131 1.59 3.23 -11.93
N ALA A 132 2.09 3.07 -10.70
CA ALA A 132 1.34 3.42 -9.51
C ALA A 132 1.02 4.92 -9.48
N VAL A 133 -0.27 5.23 -9.29
CA VAL A 133 -0.82 6.58 -9.21
C VAL A 133 -1.59 6.73 -7.92
N VAL A 134 -1.42 7.88 -7.27
CA VAL A 134 -2.29 8.36 -6.18
C VAL A 134 -2.80 9.74 -6.59
N PRO A 135 -4.09 9.90 -6.93
CA PRO A 135 -4.64 11.24 -7.09
C PRO A 135 -4.77 11.93 -5.73
N ILE A 136 -4.84 13.24 -5.79
CA ILE A 136 -5.00 14.11 -4.66
C ILE A 136 -6.09 15.12 -5.01
N VAL A 137 -7.11 15.18 -4.16
CA VAL A 137 -8.27 16.07 -4.29
C VAL A 137 -8.40 16.97 -3.07
N SER A 138 -9.11 18.09 -3.21
CA SER A 138 -9.38 19.03 -2.13
C SER A 138 -10.72 18.73 -1.47
N GLY A 139 -10.71 18.61 -0.14
CA GLY A 139 -11.89 18.30 0.66
C GLY A 139 -12.26 16.81 0.68
N TYR A 140 -13.41 16.52 1.30
CA TYR A 140 -13.91 15.15 1.43
C TYR A 140 -14.32 14.55 0.10
N TRP A 141 -14.09 13.24 -0.05
CA TRP A 141 -14.43 12.47 -1.24
C TRP A 141 -15.89 12.65 -1.67
N GLU A 142 -16.83 12.69 -0.71
CA GLU A 142 -18.26 12.83 -0.99
C GLU A 142 -18.64 14.21 -1.57
N ALA A 143 -17.74 15.19 -1.47
CA ALA A 143 -17.89 16.52 -2.03
C ALA A 143 -17.15 16.69 -3.37
N VAL A 144 -16.38 15.68 -3.80
CA VAL A 144 -15.62 15.72 -5.04
C VAL A 144 -16.60 15.75 -6.23
N PRO A 145 -16.44 16.71 -7.16
CA PRO A 145 -17.27 16.77 -8.36
C PRO A 145 -17.24 15.48 -9.20
N HIS A 146 -18.40 15.02 -9.68
CA HIS A 146 -18.53 13.81 -10.52
C HIS A 146 -17.58 13.73 -11.73
N HIS A 147 -17.18 14.86 -12.31
CA HIS A 147 -16.25 14.86 -13.45
C HIS A 147 -14.83 14.38 -13.08
N LEU A 148 -14.46 14.44 -11.79
CA LEU A 148 -13.22 13.86 -11.29
C LEU A 148 -13.34 12.35 -11.11
N GLU A 149 -14.53 11.81 -10.83
CA GLU A 149 -14.75 10.34 -10.82
C GLU A 149 -14.55 9.75 -12.24
N ASP A 150 -15.05 10.43 -13.27
CA ASP A 150 -14.82 10.07 -14.68
C ASP A 150 -13.34 10.16 -15.05
N SER A 151 -12.67 11.23 -14.61
CA SER A 151 -11.24 11.46 -14.79
C SER A 151 -10.43 10.32 -14.17
N TRP A 152 -10.81 9.90 -12.98
CA TRP A 152 -10.15 8.84 -12.25
C TRP A 152 -10.29 7.49 -12.95
N SER A 153 -11.51 7.20 -13.40
CA SER A 153 -11.81 6.01 -14.20
C SER A 153 -11.03 6.01 -15.52
N SER A 154 -10.76 7.18 -16.11
CA SER A 154 -9.92 7.31 -17.29
C SER A 154 -8.47 6.97 -16.99
N VAL A 155 -7.89 7.51 -15.90
CA VAL A 155 -6.50 7.21 -15.49
C VAL A 155 -6.34 5.73 -15.14
N ALA A 156 -7.32 5.13 -14.46
CA ALA A 156 -7.29 3.72 -14.08
C ALA A 156 -7.33 2.73 -15.26
N GLN A 157 -7.59 3.18 -16.49
CA GLN A 157 -7.55 2.31 -17.68
C GLN A 157 -6.12 1.87 -18.03
N ASP A 158 -5.12 2.71 -17.74
CA ASP A 158 -3.73 2.47 -18.12
C ASP A 158 -2.71 2.75 -17.02
N HIS A 159 -3.17 3.09 -15.81
CA HIS A 159 -2.38 3.24 -14.58
C HIS A 159 -2.94 2.39 -13.44
N THR A 160 -2.10 2.09 -12.45
CA THR A 160 -2.55 1.43 -11.22
C THR A 160 -3.01 2.49 -10.23
N VAL A 161 -4.32 2.55 -10.02
CA VAL A 161 -4.96 3.46 -9.08
C VAL A 161 -5.61 2.64 -7.98
N CYS A 162 -4.95 2.56 -6.82
CA CYS A 162 -5.40 1.72 -5.70
C CYS A 162 -6.05 2.48 -4.56
N ASP A 163 -5.83 3.79 -4.50
CA ASP A 163 -6.41 4.67 -3.51
C ASP A 163 -6.29 6.13 -3.96
N GLY A 164 -6.92 7.06 -3.24
CA GLY A 164 -6.80 8.50 -3.43
C GLY A 164 -6.65 9.23 -2.10
N LEU A 165 -6.09 10.44 -2.14
CA LEU A 165 -5.74 11.22 -0.95
C LEU A 165 -6.47 12.57 -0.97
N MET A 166 -6.85 13.08 0.20
CA MET A 166 -7.67 14.29 0.35
C MET A 166 -6.92 15.38 1.11
N GLU A 167 -6.79 16.58 0.55
CA GLU A 167 -6.31 17.77 1.28
C GLU A 167 -7.43 18.43 2.08
N GLY A 168 -7.12 18.90 3.29
CA GLY A 168 -8.03 19.71 4.09
C GLY A 168 -8.98 18.90 4.97
N VAL A 169 -8.70 17.61 5.17
CA VAL A 169 -9.48 16.72 6.06
C VAL A 169 -8.83 16.61 7.45
N PRO A 170 -9.62 16.34 8.52
CA PRO A 170 -9.08 16.17 9.87
C PRO A 170 -8.08 15.01 9.95
N GLY A 171 -7.02 15.18 10.74
CA GLY A 171 -6.02 14.11 10.93
C GLY A 171 -5.06 13.95 9.75
N GLN A 172 -4.93 14.98 8.91
CA GLN A 172 -4.16 15.01 7.66
C GLN A 172 -2.82 14.25 7.68
N ALA A 173 -2.02 14.38 8.74
CA ALA A 173 -0.74 13.69 8.81
C ALA A 173 -0.87 12.15 8.73
N LEU A 174 -1.88 11.57 9.37
CA LEU A 174 -2.08 10.12 9.35
C LEU A 174 -2.86 9.67 8.12
N GLU A 175 -3.78 10.49 7.62
CA GLU A 175 -4.48 10.26 6.35
C GLU A 175 -3.49 10.13 5.18
N VAL A 176 -2.50 11.04 5.10
CA VAL A 176 -1.44 10.96 4.09
C VAL A 176 -0.65 9.65 4.22
N VAL A 177 -0.32 9.24 5.44
CA VAL A 177 0.43 8.01 5.69
C VAL A 177 -0.38 6.77 5.32
N GLU A 178 -1.68 6.77 5.62
CA GLU A 178 -2.63 5.70 5.29
C GLU A 178 -2.70 5.47 3.78
N HIS A 179 -3.05 6.50 3.00
CA HIS A 179 -3.22 6.36 1.56
C HIS A 179 -1.91 6.04 0.83
N LEU A 180 -0.78 6.59 1.30
CA LEU A 180 0.54 6.18 0.78
C LEU A 180 0.86 4.71 1.13
N LEU A 181 0.54 4.24 2.34
CA LEU A 181 0.70 2.83 2.71
C LEU A 181 -0.21 1.91 1.91
N HIS A 182 -1.42 2.34 1.55
CA HIS A 182 -2.32 1.59 0.68
C HIS A 182 -1.69 1.37 -0.70
N ALA A 183 -1.17 2.42 -1.33
CA ALA A 183 -0.45 2.31 -2.61
C ALA A 183 0.79 1.40 -2.50
N LEU A 184 1.62 1.60 -1.47
CA LEU A 184 2.82 0.80 -1.24
C LEU A 184 2.50 -0.67 -0.96
N THR A 185 1.42 -0.95 -0.24
CA THR A 185 0.99 -2.30 0.09
C THR A 185 0.46 -3.03 -1.13
N GLU A 186 -0.52 -2.42 -1.81
CA GLU A 186 -1.25 -3.06 -2.91
C GLU A 186 -0.37 -3.29 -4.15
N VAL A 187 0.64 -2.45 -4.35
CA VAL A 187 1.53 -2.54 -5.50
C VAL A 187 2.91 -3.03 -5.09
N GLY A 188 3.64 -2.27 -4.28
CA GLY A 188 5.06 -2.49 -4.01
C GLY A 188 5.33 -3.75 -3.18
N LEU A 189 4.80 -3.80 -1.96
CA LEU A 189 5.00 -4.93 -1.04
C LEU A 189 4.38 -6.21 -1.58
N LYS A 190 3.19 -6.14 -2.20
CA LYS A 190 2.55 -7.30 -2.83
C LYS A 190 3.38 -7.86 -3.98
N SER A 191 4.00 -7.00 -4.80
CA SER A 191 4.89 -7.45 -5.91
C SER A 191 6.17 -8.12 -5.40
N VAL A 192 6.80 -7.57 -4.36
CA VAL A 192 8.12 -8.07 -3.88
C VAL A 192 7.98 -9.20 -2.87
N PHE A 193 6.90 -9.20 -2.08
CA PHE A 193 6.62 -10.13 -0.99
C PHE A 193 5.22 -10.76 -1.10
N PRO A 194 4.82 -11.33 -2.25
CA PRO A 194 3.44 -11.77 -2.48
C PRO A 194 2.97 -12.86 -1.50
N ARG A 195 3.91 -13.67 -0.99
CA ARG A 195 3.62 -14.71 0.01
C ARG A 195 3.29 -14.16 1.39
N VAL A 196 3.65 -12.91 1.67
CA VAL A 196 3.38 -12.22 2.95
C VAL A 196 2.19 -11.26 2.79
N TRP A 197 2.23 -10.41 1.76
CA TRP A 197 1.35 -9.26 1.57
C TRP A 197 0.21 -9.48 0.58
N GLY A 198 0.03 -10.70 0.05
CA GLY A 198 -1.19 -11.02 -0.68
C GLY A 198 -2.42 -10.85 0.23
N THR A 199 -3.49 -10.26 -0.29
CA THR A 199 -4.69 -9.88 0.48
C THR A 199 -5.78 -10.97 0.50
N SER A 200 -5.49 -12.13 -0.07
CA SER A 200 -6.41 -13.28 -0.10
C SER A 200 -5.65 -14.60 0.06
N GLY A 201 -6.40 -15.67 0.36
CA GLY A 201 -5.82 -17.00 0.60
C GLY A 201 -5.13 -17.11 1.95
N ASN A 202 -4.12 -17.99 2.03
CA ASN A 202 -3.41 -18.31 3.27
C ASN A 202 -2.10 -17.53 3.44
N THR A 203 -2.10 -16.24 3.12
CA THR A 203 -0.97 -15.35 3.40
C THR A 203 -0.99 -14.89 4.86
N PRO A 204 0.18 -14.57 5.46
CA PRO A 204 0.27 -13.92 6.76
C PRO A 204 -0.65 -12.70 6.90
N LEU A 205 -0.71 -11.82 5.89
CA LEU A 205 -1.58 -10.64 5.94
C LEU A 205 -3.06 -11.04 6.05
N ALA A 206 -3.57 -11.87 5.14
CA ALA A 206 -4.97 -12.29 5.14
C ALA A 206 -5.36 -13.01 6.45
N LEU A 207 -4.51 -13.89 6.95
CA LEU A 207 -4.75 -14.62 8.20
C LEU A 207 -4.72 -13.70 9.44
N ALA A 208 -3.84 -12.69 9.43
CA ALA A 208 -3.76 -11.70 10.49
C ALA A 208 -4.99 -10.79 10.52
N THR A 209 -5.45 -10.34 9.36
CA THR A 209 -6.71 -9.58 9.21
C THR A 209 -7.90 -10.36 9.76
N GLU A 210 -8.08 -11.61 9.33
CA GLU A 210 -9.18 -12.47 9.84
C GLU A 210 -9.09 -12.71 11.34
N THR A 211 -7.88 -12.81 11.87
CA THR A 211 -7.65 -12.96 13.31
C THR A 211 -8.00 -11.69 14.07
N ALA A 212 -7.59 -10.51 13.59
CA ALA A 212 -7.94 -9.24 14.22
C ALA A 212 -9.45 -9.01 14.25
N ILE A 213 -10.16 -9.33 13.15
CA ILE A 213 -11.62 -9.25 13.09
C ILE A 213 -12.27 -10.20 14.10
N ARG A 214 -11.86 -11.48 14.09
CA ARG A 214 -12.42 -12.51 14.99
C ARG A 214 -12.21 -12.20 16.47
N GLN A 215 -11.09 -11.54 16.81
CA GLN A 215 -10.77 -11.16 18.19
C GLN A 215 -11.41 -9.83 18.60
N GLY A 216 -12.11 -9.13 17.69
CA GLY A 216 -12.71 -7.82 17.95
C GLY A 216 -11.67 -6.70 18.04
N TRP A 217 -10.48 -6.89 17.48
CA TRP A 217 -9.44 -5.85 17.42
C TRP A 217 -9.61 -4.91 16.23
N TYR A 218 -10.22 -5.43 15.17
CA TYR A 218 -10.54 -4.73 13.93
C TYR A 218 -12.04 -4.86 13.63
N ASN A 219 -12.79 -3.78 13.81
CA ASN A 219 -14.24 -3.74 13.61
C ASN A 219 -14.57 -3.36 12.16
N VAL A 220 -15.24 -4.27 11.46
CA VAL A 220 -15.60 -4.13 10.03
C VAL A 220 -17.12 -4.16 9.82
N GLU A 221 -17.92 -3.87 10.85
CA GLU A 221 -19.38 -3.97 10.79
C GLU A 221 -20.01 -3.09 9.69
N HIS A 222 -19.39 -1.97 9.35
CA HIS A 222 -19.81 -1.11 8.24
C HIS A 222 -19.72 -1.79 6.85
N CYS A 223 -19.12 -2.99 6.75
CA CYS A 223 -18.90 -3.74 5.51
C CYS A 223 -19.87 -4.93 5.26
N ALA A 224 -20.95 -5.10 6.02
CA ALA A 224 -21.79 -6.32 5.92
C ALA A 224 -22.74 -6.36 4.69
N GLY A 225 -23.02 -7.58 4.16
CA GLY A 225 -24.20 -7.86 3.32
C GLY A 225 -24.03 -7.92 1.78
N LEU A 226 -22.90 -8.41 1.27
CA LEU A 226 -22.53 -8.29 -0.15
C LEU A 226 -22.54 -9.62 -0.96
N SER A 227 -22.50 -9.50 -2.30
CA SER A 227 -22.36 -10.64 -3.24
C SER A 227 -20.97 -11.30 -3.13
N ALA A 228 -20.75 -12.49 -3.71
CA ALA A 228 -19.46 -13.20 -3.60
C ALA A 228 -18.27 -12.46 -4.26
N GLU A 229 -18.50 -11.72 -5.34
CA GLU A 229 -17.47 -10.87 -5.98
C GLU A 229 -17.18 -9.64 -5.12
N ALA A 230 -18.23 -9.00 -4.62
CA ALA A 230 -18.11 -7.92 -3.66
C ALA A 230 -17.51 -8.38 -2.32
N GLU A 231 -17.62 -9.65 -1.96
CA GLU A 231 -16.98 -10.28 -0.79
C GLU A 231 -15.47 -10.42 -0.98
N ALA A 232 -15.01 -10.78 -2.18
CA ALA A 232 -13.58 -10.89 -2.48
C ALA A 232 -12.91 -9.51 -2.48
N GLU A 233 -13.54 -8.53 -3.12
CA GLU A 233 -13.09 -7.14 -3.11
C GLU A 233 -13.11 -6.55 -1.70
N ARG A 234 -14.17 -6.83 -0.93
CA ARG A 234 -14.23 -6.46 0.49
C ARG A 234 -13.10 -7.07 1.31
N ARG A 235 -12.79 -8.37 1.14
CA ARG A 235 -11.69 -9.01 1.87
C ARG A 235 -10.36 -8.35 1.55
N ARG A 236 -10.16 -7.99 0.29
CA ARG A 236 -8.99 -7.24 -0.15
C ARG A 236 -8.94 -5.87 0.53
N GLY A 237 -10.04 -5.11 0.53
CA GLY A 237 -10.17 -3.83 1.23
C GLY A 237 -9.83 -3.95 2.72
N MET A 238 -10.44 -4.89 3.44
CA MET A 238 -10.16 -5.12 4.87
C MET A 238 -8.69 -5.47 5.14
N ALA A 239 -8.05 -6.25 4.27
CA ALA A 239 -6.64 -6.59 4.42
C ALA A 239 -5.71 -5.39 4.15
N LYS A 240 -6.08 -4.54 3.19
CA LYS A 240 -5.40 -3.27 2.86
C LYS A 240 -5.46 -2.31 4.07
N GLU A 241 -6.65 -2.08 4.62
CA GLU A 241 -6.84 -1.21 5.80
C GLU A 241 -6.12 -1.79 7.04
N PHE A 242 -6.24 -3.10 7.28
CA PHE A 242 -5.53 -3.76 8.36
C PHE A 242 -4.00 -3.59 8.25
N ALA A 243 -3.44 -3.67 7.03
CA ALA A 243 -2.00 -3.44 6.82
C ALA A 243 -1.57 -2.04 7.26
N TYR A 244 -2.38 -1.01 6.96
CA TYR A 244 -2.18 0.35 7.45
C TYR A 244 -2.25 0.40 8.98
N TRP A 245 -3.35 -0.07 9.58
CA TRP A 245 -3.58 -0.03 11.03
C TRP A 245 -2.45 -0.72 11.80
N PHE A 246 -2.06 -1.91 11.34
CA PHE A 246 -0.96 -2.67 11.93
C PHE A 246 0.37 -1.90 11.82
N THR A 247 0.73 -1.45 10.63
CA THR A 247 2.02 -0.80 10.35
C THR A 247 2.17 0.49 11.16
N THR A 248 1.13 1.31 11.20
CA THR A 248 1.14 2.59 11.93
C THR A 248 1.10 2.40 13.44
N THR A 249 0.49 1.32 13.96
CA THR A 249 0.67 0.93 15.38
C THR A 249 2.10 0.47 15.66
N VAL A 250 2.72 -0.35 14.79
CA VAL A 250 4.14 -0.77 14.94
C VAL A 250 5.08 0.44 14.96
N TRP A 251 4.74 1.50 14.22
CA TRP A 251 5.48 2.75 14.17
C TRP A 251 5.15 3.74 15.30
N ASP A 252 4.35 3.34 16.28
CA ASP A 252 3.92 4.19 17.40
C ASP A 252 3.19 5.48 16.94
N LEU A 253 2.59 5.47 15.74
CA LEU A 253 1.85 6.61 15.18
C LEU A 253 0.40 6.62 15.66
N GLN A 254 -0.23 5.45 15.86
CA GLN A 254 -1.63 5.38 16.27
C GLN A 254 -1.88 5.97 17.65
N ASP A 255 -0.96 5.78 18.59
CA ASP A 255 -1.04 6.39 19.93
C ASP A 255 -0.98 7.93 19.87
N ARG A 256 -0.20 8.49 18.93
CA ARG A 256 0.13 9.92 18.87
C ARG A 256 -0.77 10.72 17.92
N LEU A 257 -1.09 10.15 16.77
CA LEU A 257 -1.77 10.82 15.65
C LEU A 257 -3.14 10.18 15.34
N GLY A 258 -3.37 8.93 15.75
CA GLY A 258 -4.58 8.18 15.41
C GLY A 258 -5.86 8.77 16.00
N PRO A 259 -7.04 8.51 15.41
CA PRO A 259 -8.33 9.04 15.90
C PRO A 259 -8.73 8.46 17.28
N LEU A 260 -8.86 9.27 18.34
CA LEU A 260 -9.19 8.95 19.75
C LEU A 260 -10.57 8.32 19.94
N ASN A 261 -11.53 8.61 19.06
CA ASN A 261 -12.91 8.13 19.16
C ASN A 261 -13.26 7.31 17.91
N GLU A 262 -12.39 6.36 17.57
CA GLU A 262 -12.60 5.40 16.48
C GLU A 262 -12.87 4.02 17.07
N ASP A 263 -13.85 3.33 16.51
CA ASP A 263 -14.27 1.99 16.93
C ASP A 263 -13.74 0.89 15.96
N GLU A 264 -13.19 1.28 14.81
CA GLU A 264 -12.61 0.42 13.77
C GLU A 264 -11.35 -0.29 14.27
N TRP A 265 -10.42 0.41 14.94
CA TRP A 265 -9.15 -0.17 15.37
C TRP A 265 -8.82 0.13 16.83
N VAL A 266 -8.75 -0.93 17.65
CA VAL A 266 -8.58 -0.78 19.12
C VAL A 266 -7.13 -0.95 19.59
N LEU A 267 -6.25 -1.57 18.78
CA LEU A 267 -4.86 -1.86 19.17
C LEU A 267 -3.93 -0.68 18.86
N ARG A 268 -3.86 0.29 19.77
CA ARG A 268 -3.11 1.53 19.55
C ARG A 268 -1.68 1.51 20.08
N SER A 269 -1.42 0.66 21.06
CA SER A 269 -0.12 0.54 21.71
C SER A 269 0.73 -0.52 21.02
N ARG A 270 1.94 -0.16 20.60
CA ARG A 270 2.90 -1.12 20.03
C ARG A 270 3.18 -2.29 20.95
N PRO A 271 3.53 -2.13 22.24
CA PRO A 271 3.71 -3.27 23.16
C PRO A 271 2.51 -4.24 23.18
N GLU A 272 1.29 -3.71 23.15
CA GLU A 272 0.09 -4.54 23.14
C GLU A 272 -0.08 -5.28 21.82
N LEU A 273 0.10 -4.59 20.68
CA LEU A 273 0.05 -5.19 19.35
C LEU A 273 1.07 -6.32 19.21
N LEU A 274 2.33 -6.09 19.61
CA LEU A 274 3.39 -7.09 19.52
C LEU A 274 3.10 -8.33 20.39
N ARG A 275 2.44 -8.14 21.53
CA ARG A 275 2.00 -9.25 22.40
C ARG A 275 0.86 -10.05 21.78
N LEU A 276 -0.07 -9.39 21.09
CA LEU A 276 -1.28 -10.01 20.55
C LEU A 276 -1.11 -10.58 19.14
N MET A 277 -0.18 -10.03 18.35
CA MET A 277 0.03 -10.38 16.94
C MET A 277 1.50 -10.70 16.61
N PRO A 278 2.20 -11.55 17.39
CA PRO A 278 3.63 -11.81 17.19
C PRO A 278 3.95 -12.46 15.84
N ASP A 279 3.07 -13.31 15.32
CA ASP A 279 3.32 -14.05 14.07
C ASP A 279 3.31 -13.12 12.85
N PHE A 280 2.35 -12.18 12.80
CA PHE A 280 2.33 -11.19 11.72
C PHE A 280 3.47 -10.19 11.89
N PHE A 281 3.82 -9.82 13.12
CA PHE A 281 5.01 -8.98 13.35
C PHE A 281 6.30 -9.64 12.86
N ALA A 282 6.50 -10.94 13.05
CA ALA A 282 7.66 -11.65 12.50
C ALA A 282 7.68 -11.60 10.95
N SER A 283 6.51 -11.70 10.32
CA SER A 283 6.37 -11.54 8.87
C SER A 283 6.67 -10.10 8.41
N PHE A 284 6.20 -9.10 9.16
CA PHE A 284 6.48 -7.68 8.93
C PHE A 284 7.98 -7.39 9.04
N GLN A 285 8.66 -7.91 10.07
CA GLN A 285 10.10 -7.72 10.29
C GLN A 285 10.97 -8.25 9.14
N THR A 286 10.53 -9.32 8.49
CA THR A 286 11.25 -9.97 7.37
C THR A 286 10.82 -9.46 5.99
N SER A 287 9.94 -8.45 5.94
CA SER A 287 9.42 -7.85 4.71
C SER A 287 9.36 -6.32 4.80
N ALA A 288 8.22 -5.72 5.14
CA ALA A 288 8.05 -4.27 5.14
C ALA A 288 9.07 -3.54 6.02
N ALA A 289 9.44 -4.05 7.20
CA ALA A 289 10.43 -3.40 8.05
C ALA A 289 11.84 -3.33 7.43
N GLN A 290 12.12 -4.15 6.41
CA GLN A 290 13.41 -4.13 5.72
C GLN A 290 13.51 -3.00 4.70
N VAL A 291 12.37 -2.52 4.20
CA VAL A 291 12.28 -1.62 3.05
C VAL A 291 11.57 -0.30 3.36
N LEU A 292 10.65 -0.30 4.32
CA LEU A 292 9.93 0.87 4.83
C LEU A 292 10.45 1.26 6.21
N GLN A 293 10.36 2.54 6.51
CA GLN A 293 10.54 3.10 7.84
C GLN A 293 9.37 4.04 8.18
N PRO A 294 9.13 4.36 9.47
CA PRO A 294 8.18 5.39 9.82
C PRO A 294 8.54 6.71 9.10
N PRO A 295 7.53 7.45 8.62
CA PRO A 295 7.78 8.76 8.03
C PRO A 295 8.47 9.70 9.01
N ASN A 296 9.21 10.67 8.46
CA ASN A 296 9.92 11.65 9.27
C ASN A 296 8.93 12.51 10.07
N VAL A 297 9.05 12.51 11.38
CA VAL A 297 8.17 13.25 12.30
C VAL A 297 8.15 14.76 12.06
N THR A 298 9.25 15.34 11.59
CA THR A 298 9.31 16.76 11.22
C THR A 298 8.49 17.03 9.96
N VAL A 299 8.51 16.12 8.98
CA VAL A 299 7.64 16.20 7.80
C VAL A 299 6.18 16.05 8.22
N LEU A 300 5.85 15.06 9.05
CA LEU A 300 4.47 14.87 9.53
C LEU A 300 3.93 16.10 10.29
N ALA A 301 4.77 16.78 11.08
CA ALA A 301 4.39 18.00 11.80
C ALA A 301 4.04 19.18 10.87
N THR A 302 4.48 19.16 9.61
CA THR A 302 4.17 20.23 8.64
C THR A 302 2.73 20.20 8.12
N PHE A 303 2.00 19.09 8.31
CA PHE A 303 0.56 19.03 8.03
C PHE A 303 -0.29 19.71 9.11
N GLY A 304 0.35 20.30 10.13
CA GLY A 304 -0.31 20.91 11.27
C GLY A 304 -0.31 20.00 12.49
N THR A 305 -0.61 20.59 13.64
CA THR A 305 -0.62 19.87 14.92
C THR A 305 -1.74 18.85 14.93
N SER A 306 -1.39 17.59 15.16
CA SER A 306 -2.37 16.60 15.55
C SER A 306 -3.08 17.05 16.83
N ARG A 307 -4.40 17.00 16.77
CA ARG A 307 -5.38 16.92 17.84
C ARG A 307 -5.59 18.07 18.82
N ASP A 308 -4.58 18.81 19.28
CA ASP A 308 -4.78 19.79 20.38
C ASP A 308 -3.92 21.06 20.26
N GLY A 309 -3.34 21.35 19.10
CA GLY A 309 -2.55 22.59 18.94
C GLY A 309 -1.14 22.51 19.56
N ALA A 310 -0.70 21.36 20.07
CA ALA A 310 0.64 21.16 20.60
C ALA A 310 1.47 20.25 19.68
N LEU A 311 2.73 20.64 19.43
CA LEU A 311 3.74 19.74 18.87
C LEU A 311 3.97 18.61 19.87
N PRO A 312 3.95 17.33 19.47
CA PRO A 312 4.34 16.25 20.37
C PRO A 312 5.81 16.43 20.76
N GLU A 313 6.11 16.41 22.06
CA GLU A 313 7.49 16.33 22.54
C GLU A 313 8.08 15.00 22.05
N LEU A 314 9.08 15.10 21.17
CA LEU A 314 9.74 13.95 20.57
C LEU A 314 10.74 13.39 21.59
N GLY A 315 10.40 12.25 22.21
CA GLY A 315 11.39 11.45 22.91
C GLY A 315 12.48 10.98 21.94
N GLU A 316 13.74 11.25 22.26
CA GLU A 316 14.89 10.71 21.53
C GLU A 316 14.84 9.18 21.54
N GLY A 317 14.62 8.55 20.38
CA GLY A 317 14.71 7.09 20.28
C GLY A 317 13.85 6.40 19.23
N LEU A 318 13.86 6.85 17.98
CA LEU A 318 13.50 5.99 16.84
C LEU A 318 14.78 5.53 16.17
N THR A 319 15.46 4.56 16.78
CA THR A 319 16.50 3.79 16.09
C THR A 319 15.98 2.37 15.91
N PHE A 320 15.72 1.96 14.67
CA PHE A 320 15.69 0.55 14.32
C PHE A 320 17.15 0.10 14.22
N GLY A 321 17.71 -0.34 15.34
CA GLY A 321 19.05 -0.90 15.34
C GLY A 321 19.09 -2.24 14.58
N PRO A 322 20.18 -2.55 13.85
CA PRO A 322 20.35 -3.87 13.28
C PRO A 322 20.71 -4.85 14.41
N GLY A 323 19.76 -5.71 14.77
CA GLY A 323 20.02 -6.91 15.59
C GLY A 323 19.79 -6.76 17.08
N GLU A 324 18.54 -6.90 17.53
CA GLU A 324 18.30 -7.62 18.78
C GLU A 324 18.37 -9.12 18.48
N ALA A 325 19.58 -9.68 18.60
CA ALA A 325 19.72 -11.12 18.73
C ALA A 325 19.01 -11.54 20.03
N LEU A 326 17.89 -12.25 19.89
CA LEU A 326 17.25 -12.98 20.99
C LEU A 326 18.26 -13.98 21.56
N GLY A 327 18.98 -13.55 22.58
CA GLY A 327 19.79 -14.41 23.43
C GLY A 327 18.87 -15.37 24.16
N ALA A 328 18.92 -16.64 23.76
CA ALA A 328 18.31 -17.74 24.46
C ALA A 328 18.65 -17.69 25.96
N ARG A 329 17.64 -17.48 26.81
CA ARG A 329 17.69 -17.90 28.21
C ARG A 329 16.87 -19.18 28.35
N ALA A 330 17.59 -20.29 28.49
CA ALA A 330 17.01 -21.53 28.98
C ALA A 330 16.41 -21.31 30.38
N PRO A 331 15.31 -22.00 30.73
CA PRO A 331 14.72 -21.89 32.05
C PRO A 331 15.57 -22.63 33.07
N THR A 332 16.07 -21.93 34.09
CA THR A 332 16.56 -22.56 35.32
C THR A 332 15.38 -22.85 36.24
N PHE A 333 15.07 -24.12 36.41
CA PHE A 333 14.32 -24.63 37.55
C PHE A 333 15.17 -24.51 38.82
N VAL A 334 14.66 -23.81 39.83
CA VAL A 334 14.77 -24.15 41.26
C VAL A 334 13.45 -23.79 41.93
#